data_AF-A0A2P8D2X9-F1
#
_entry.id   AF-A0A2P8D2X9-F1
#
_cell.length_a   1.000
_cell.length_b   1.000
_cell.length_c   1.000
_cell.angle_alpha   90.00
_cell.angle_beta   90.00
_cell.angle_gamma   90.00
#
_symmetry.space_group_name_H-M   'P 1'
#
loop_
_entity.id
_entity.type
_entity.pdbx_description
1 polymer ?
#
loop_
_entity_poly.entity_id
_entity_poly.type
_entity_poly.pdbx_seq_one_letter_code
_entity_poly.pdbx_strand_id
1 'polypeptide(L)'
;MAMKIAIGYFDFYFPFGFDQSGGYEMEVFLEAAEEIGRYELVAYIKQIVELLLVATSDSSEARYHLERPMRALASLVQPSDEDWILEKLDSMKTNEGFQFPELRRSAECLAYAGSIKSLPYLQKIANQFKDKEAIVNICQFAFERICSREGMLVDSDVLSYSV
;
A
#
# COMPACT_ATOMS: atom_id res chain seq x y z
N MET A 1 25.86 -6.52 -2.42
CA MET A 1 26.13 -7.02 -1.06
C MET A 1 24.96 -6.73 -0.13
N ALA A 2 24.52 -5.47 -0.01
CA ALA A 2 23.35 -5.06 0.79
C ALA A 2 22.07 -5.88 0.51
N MET A 3 21.68 -6.05 -0.76
CA MET A 3 20.50 -6.87 -1.12
C MET A 3 20.56 -8.31 -0.58
N LYS A 4 21.72 -8.98 -0.66
CA LYS A 4 21.88 -10.35 -0.13
C LYS A 4 21.79 -10.40 1.38
N ILE A 5 22.24 -9.34 2.06
CA ILE A 5 22.13 -9.21 3.52
C ILE A 5 20.66 -9.01 3.91
N ALA A 6 19.94 -8.11 3.22
CA ALA A 6 18.53 -7.86 3.49
C ALA A 6 17.67 -9.12 3.26
N ILE A 7 17.91 -9.86 2.16
CA ILE A 7 17.23 -11.14 1.89
C ILE A 7 17.59 -12.16 2.97
N GLY A 8 18.87 -12.34 3.29
CA GLY A 8 19.27 -13.28 4.35
C GLY A 8 18.73 -12.91 5.73
N TYR A 9 18.56 -11.63 6.02
CA TYR A 9 17.90 -11.14 7.22
C TYR A 9 16.42 -11.53 7.23
N PHE A 10 15.71 -11.27 6.13
CA PHE A 10 14.31 -11.68 5.98
C PHE A 10 14.16 -13.20 6.15
N ASP A 11 14.95 -13.99 5.43
CA ASP A 11 14.87 -15.46 5.45
C ASP A 11 15.15 -16.03 6.85
N PHE A 12 15.92 -15.33 7.67
CA PHE A 12 16.23 -15.75 9.05
C PHE A 12 15.11 -15.40 10.04
N TYR A 13 14.48 -14.23 9.90
CA TYR A 13 13.51 -13.72 10.87
C TYR A 13 12.04 -13.91 10.45
N PHE A 14 11.76 -14.21 9.19
CA PHE A 14 10.39 -14.41 8.71
C PHE A 14 9.88 -15.85 9.00
N PRO A 15 8.63 -16.03 9.48
CA PRO A 15 7.64 -15.00 9.77
C PRO A 15 8.00 -14.20 11.03
N PHE A 16 7.89 -12.87 10.93
CA PHE A 16 8.13 -12.00 12.08
C PHE A 16 7.12 -12.33 13.18
N GLY A 17 7.60 -12.53 14.41
CA GLY A 17 6.72 -12.60 15.57
C GLY A 17 5.97 -11.28 15.74
N PHE A 18 4.75 -11.31 16.26
CA PHE A 18 4.05 -10.07 16.63
C PHE A 18 4.13 -9.81 18.15
N ASP A 19 5.16 -10.38 18.78
CA ASP A 19 5.60 -9.96 20.12
C ASP A 19 6.55 -8.75 20.01
N GLN A 20 6.96 -8.19 21.16
CA GLN A 20 7.80 -6.97 21.19
C GLN A 20 9.10 -7.09 20.39
N SER A 21 9.63 -8.30 20.20
CA SER A 21 10.79 -8.55 19.33
C SER A 21 10.42 -8.48 17.86
N GLY A 22 9.48 -9.30 17.38
CA GLY A 22 9.28 -9.45 15.93
C GLY A 22 8.75 -8.21 15.20
N GLY A 23 8.09 -7.28 15.91
CA GLY A 23 7.80 -5.95 15.38
C GLY A 23 9.06 -5.15 15.03
N TYR A 24 10.12 -5.25 15.84
CA TYR A 24 11.40 -4.58 15.60
C TYR A 24 12.11 -5.16 14.37
N GLU A 25 12.20 -6.49 14.24
CA GLU A 25 12.90 -7.06 13.07
C GLU A 25 12.19 -6.76 11.76
N MET A 26 10.85 -6.71 11.75
CA MET A 26 10.08 -6.26 10.59
C MET A 26 10.44 -4.82 10.22
N GLU A 27 10.46 -3.89 11.18
CA GLU A 27 10.80 -2.48 10.93
C GLU A 27 12.22 -2.32 10.35
N VAL A 28 13.20 -3.03 10.93
CA VAL A 28 14.58 -3.02 10.44
C VAL A 28 14.66 -3.49 8.99
N PHE A 29 13.94 -4.57 8.64
CA PHE A 29 13.88 -5.04 7.26
C PHE A 29 13.24 -4.02 6.32
N LEU A 30 12.11 -3.44 6.72
CA LEU A 30 11.38 -2.47 5.89
C LEU A 30 12.18 -1.18 5.65
N GLU A 31 12.87 -0.68 6.67
CA GLU A 31 13.79 0.47 6.55
C GLU A 31 14.95 0.16 5.60
N ALA A 32 15.61 -1.00 5.78
CA ALA A 32 16.67 -1.43 4.87
C ALA A 32 16.16 -1.61 3.42
N ALA A 33 14.94 -2.10 3.24
CA ALA A 33 14.35 -2.28 1.91
C ALA A 33 14.10 -0.95 1.19
N GLU A 34 13.58 0.05 1.90
CA GLU A 34 13.39 1.41 1.38
C GLU A 34 14.74 2.05 1.01
N GLU A 35 15.76 1.95 1.88
CA GLU A 35 17.10 2.50 1.60
C GLU A 35 17.77 1.83 0.39
N ILE A 36 17.59 0.52 0.24
CA ILE A 36 18.15 -0.23 -0.88
C ILE A 36 17.46 0.15 -2.20
N GLY A 37 16.16 0.45 -2.18
CA GLY A 37 15.43 0.97 -3.35
C GLY A 37 15.30 -0.03 -4.50
N ARG A 38 15.29 -1.33 -4.21
CA ARG A 38 15.30 -2.41 -5.23
C ARG A 38 13.98 -3.16 -5.31
N TYR A 39 13.43 -3.24 -6.51
CA TYR A 39 12.14 -3.88 -6.83
C TYR A 39 12.09 -5.36 -6.43
N GLU A 40 13.22 -6.05 -6.39
CA GLU A 40 13.34 -7.44 -5.96
C GLU A 40 12.85 -7.66 -4.52
N LEU A 41 12.85 -6.61 -3.68
CA LEU A 41 12.37 -6.67 -2.30
C LEU A 41 10.83 -6.58 -2.20
N VAL A 42 10.13 -6.20 -3.27
CA VAL A 42 8.66 -6.10 -3.29
C VAL A 42 8.01 -7.43 -2.93
N ALA A 43 8.52 -8.55 -3.45
CA ALA A 43 7.97 -9.88 -3.16
C ALA A 43 8.02 -10.24 -1.67
N TYR A 44 9.03 -9.76 -0.96
CA TYR A 44 9.21 -9.97 0.47
C TYR A 44 8.28 -9.07 1.29
N ILE A 45 8.15 -7.80 0.90
CA ILE A 45 7.21 -6.87 1.54
C ILE A 45 5.76 -7.34 1.35
N LYS A 46 5.40 -7.85 0.17
CA LYS A 46 4.06 -8.45 -0.06
C LYS A 46 3.78 -9.62 0.86
N GLN A 47 4.77 -10.49 1.14
CA GLN A 47 4.62 -11.58 2.10
C GLN A 47 4.36 -11.08 3.52
N ILE A 48 4.99 -9.97 3.94
CA ILE A 48 4.71 -9.32 5.22
C ILE A 48 3.27 -8.82 5.26
N VAL A 49 2.82 -8.13 4.21
CA VAL A 49 1.44 -7.63 4.11
C VAL A 49 0.43 -8.78 4.17
N GLU A 50 0.67 -9.87 3.46
CA GLU A 50 -0.21 -11.05 3.48
C GLU A 50 -0.26 -11.71 4.85
N LEU A 51 0.88 -11.89 5.51
CA LEU A 51 0.95 -12.41 6.88
C LEU A 51 0.14 -11.53 7.84
N LEU A 52 0.32 -10.21 7.76
CA LEU A 52 -0.40 -9.26 8.59
C LEU A 52 -1.90 -9.29 8.32
N LEU A 53 -2.32 -9.27 7.05
CA LEU A 53 -3.74 -9.36 6.68
C LEU A 53 -4.41 -10.61 7.26
N VAL A 54 -3.74 -11.76 7.25
CA VAL A 54 -4.23 -12.98 7.92
C VAL A 54 -4.34 -12.76 9.43
N ALA A 55 -3.31 -12.21 10.09
CA ALA A 55 -3.31 -11.95 11.53
C ALA A 55 -4.36 -10.88 11.96
N THR A 56 -4.70 -9.93 11.09
CA THR A 56 -5.71 -8.88 11.36
C THR A 56 -7.14 -9.40 11.52
N SER A 57 -7.38 -10.66 11.15
CA SER A 57 -8.64 -11.36 11.41
C SER A 57 -8.78 -11.79 12.87
N ASP A 58 -7.66 -11.91 13.60
CA ASP A 58 -7.59 -12.42 14.97
C ASP A 58 -7.25 -11.35 16.02
N SER A 59 -6.64 -10.21 15.64
CA SER A 59 -6.27 -9.13 16.56
C SER A 59 -6.24 -7.76 15.88
N SER A 60 -6.68 -6.71 16.60
CA SER A 60 -6.56 -5.31 16.15
C SER A 60 -5.11 -4.82 16.11
N GLU A 61 -4.21 -5.43 16.87
CA GLU A 61 -2.80 -5.00 16.96
C GLU A 61 -2.05 -5.18 15.63
N ALA A 62 -2.31 -6.27 14.92
CA ALA A 62 -1.72 -6.54 13.60
C ALA A 62 -2.12 -5.49 12.54
N ARG A 63 -3.22 -4.76 12.72
CA ARG A 63 -3.66 -3.72 11.78
C ARG A 63 -2.79 -2.47 11.87
N TYR A 64 -2.36 -2.08 13.07
CA TYR A 64 -1.43 -0.96 13.25
C TYR A 64 -0.11 -1.15 12.51
N HIS A 65 0.29 -2.41 12.32
CA HIS A 65 1.51 -2.77 11.62
C HIS A 65 1.38 -2.80 10.09
N LEU A 66 0.17 -2.67 9.51
CA LEU A 66 -0.02 -2.71 8.05
C LEU A 66 0.38 -1.42 7.32
N GLU A 67 0.27 -0.25 7.97
CA GLU A 67 0.61 1.03 7.33
C GLU A 67 2.07 1.06 6.87
N ARG A 68 2.98 0.59 7.72
CA ARG A 68 4.43 0.62 7.49
C ARG A 68 4.87 -0.16 6.24
N PRO A 69 4.55 -1.46 6.09
CA PRO A 69 4.93 -2.23 4.90
C PRO A 69 4.24 -1.71 3.65
N MET A 70 3.00 -1.21 3.76
CA MET A 70 2.32 -0.60 2.61
C MET A 70 2.98 0.72 2.18
N ARG A 71 3.49 1.52 3.12
CA ARG A 71 4.29 2.72 2.82
C ARG A 71 5.61 2.37 2.13
N ALA A 72 6.33 1.37 2.65
CA ALA A 72 7.56 0.89 2.02
C ALA A 72 7.28 0.38 0.59
N LEU A 73 6.20 -0.38 0.43
CA LEU A 73 5.74 -0.88 -0.85
C LEU A 73 5.44 0.24 -1.84
N ALA A 74 4.76 1.33 -1.43
CA ALA A 74 4.43 2.45 -2.31
C ALA A 74 5.66 3.08 -3.00
N SER A 75 6.83 3.04 -2.34
CA SER A 75 8.09 3.54 -2.90
C SER A 75 8.77 2.57 -3.89
N LEU A 76 8.37 1.30 -3.87
CA LEU A 76 9.03 0.21 -4.59
C LEU A 76 8.14 -0.49 -5.61
N VAL A 77 6.84 -0.22 -5.69
CA VAL A 77 5.96 -0.92 -6.62
C VAL A 77 6.26 -0.62 -8.08
N GLN A 78 6.00 -1.61 -8.93
CA GLN A 78 6.09 -1.56 -10.38
C GLN A 78 4.72 -1.80 -11.02
N PRO A 79 4.54 -1.48 -12.32
CA PRO A 79 3.29 -1.78 -13.02
C PRO A 79 2.83 -3.25 -12.93
N SER A 80 3.76 -4.20 -12.83
CA SER A 80 3.44 -5.62 -12.63
C SER A 80 2.78 -5.94 -11.28
N ASP A 81 2.78 -5.00 -10.33
CA ASP A 81 2.19 -5.17 -9.00
C ASP A 81 0.72 -4.72 -8.93
N GLU A 82 0.19 -4.07 -9.97
CA GLU A 82 -1.16 -3.52 -10.01
C GLU A 82 -2.22 -4.55 -9.60
N ASP A 83 -2.17 -5.74 -10.19
CA ASP A 83 -3.18 -6.78 -9.97
C ASP A 83 -3.23 -7.24 -8.52
N TRP A 84 -2.07 -7.38 -7.89
CA TRP A 84 -1.97 -7.75 -6.49
C TRP A 84 -2.54 -6.64 -5.59
N ILE A 85 -2.24 -5.36 -5.89
CA ILE A 85 -2.78 -4.23 -5.10
C ILE A 85 -4.31 -4.17 -5.21
N LEU A 86 -4.84 -4.36 -6.42
CA LEU A 86 -6.29 -4.38 -6.66
C LEU A 86 -6.98 -5.55 -5.96
N GLU A 87 -6.35 -6.73 -5.92
CA GLU A 87 -6.87 -7.91 -5.19
C GLU A 87 -6.99 -7.64 -3.68
N LYS A 88 -6.02 -6.96 -3.07
CA LYS A 88 -6.01 -6.70 -1.62
C LYS A 88 -6.80 -5.46 -1.20
N LEU A 89 -7.26 -4.63 -2.15
CA LEU A 89 -7.85 -3.32 -1.91
C LEU A 89 -9.05 -3.33 -0.94
N ASP A 90 -9.92 -4.34 -1.04
CA ASP A 90 -11.08 -4.46 -0.14
C ASP A 90 -10.67 -4.85 1.29
N SER A 91 -9.61 -5.65 1.45
CA SER A 91 -9.06 -6.01 2.76
C SER A 91 -8.41 -4.81 3.49
N MET A 92 -8.14 -3.72 2.77
CA MET A 92 -7.51 -2.50 3.31
C MET A 92 -8.53 -1.45 3.78
N LYS A 93 -9.84 -1.70 3.65
CA LYS A 93 -10.91 -0.76 4.04
C LYS A 93 -11.25 -0.76 5.54
N THR A 94 -10.27 -0.99 6.40
CA THR A 94 -10.47 -1.06 7.84
C THR A 94 -10.35 0.33 8.48
N ASN A 95 -11.32 0.71 9.32
CA ASN A 95 -11.33 2.02 9.99
C ASN A 95 -11.13 1.88 11.50
N GLU A 96 -9.90 2.00 11.99
CA GLU A 96 -9.64 2.05 13.42
C GLU A 96 -9.54 3.49 13.95
N GLY A 97 -10.32 4.42 13.40
CA GLY A 97 -10.35 5.82 13.86
C GLY A 97 -9.23 6.72 13.32
N PHE A 98 -8.30 6.17 12.54
CA PHE A 98 -7.12 6.88 11.98
C PHE A 98 -7.22 7.25 10.49
N GLN A 99 -8.44 7.40 9.96
CA GLN A 99 -8.66 7.80 8.56
C GLN A 99 -8.13 6.81 7.50
N PHE A 100 -8.26 5.50 7.75
CA PHE A 100 -7.97 4.42 6.79
C PHE A 100 -6.54 4.48 6.21
N PRO A 101 -5.49 4.43 7.06
CA PRO A 101 -4.11 4.61 6.59
C PRO A 101 -3.69 3.54 5.57
N GLU A 102 -4.13 2.31 5.71
CA GLU A 102 -3.82 1.20 4.80
C GLU A 102 -4.44 1.45 3.42
N LEU A 103 -5.72 1.82 3.38
CA LEU A 103 -6.42 2.18 2.14
C LEU A 103 -5.74 3.35 1.43
N ARG A 104 -5.29 4.36 2.19
CA ARG A 104 -4.55 5.48 1.63
C ARG A 104 -3.24 5.03 0.99
N ARG A 105 -2.48 4.17 1.66
CA ARG A 105 -1.23 3.62 1.10
C ARG A 105 -1.48 2.71 -0.10
N SER A 106 -2.56 1.93 -0.13
CA SER A 106 -2.96 1.18 -1.32
C SER A 106 -3.25 2.09 -2.51
N ALA A 107 -4.00 3.18 -2.31
CA ALA A 107 -4.24 4.17 -3.36
C ALA A 107 -2.94 4.83 -3.83
N GLU A 108 -2.01 5.12 -2.91
CA GLU A 108 -0.68 5.62 -3.23
C GLU A 108 0.13 4.62 -4.06
N CYS A 109 0.12 3.32 -3.72
CA CYS A 109 0.73 2.27 -4.54
C CYS A 109 0.15 2.29 -5.97
N LEU A 110 -1.17 2.47 -6.13
CA LEU A 110 -1.80 2.56 -7.46
C LEU A 110 -1.39 3.82 -8.23
N ALA A 111 -1.00 4.92 -7.57
CA ALA A 111 -0.45 6.08 -8.28
C ALA A 111 0.82 5.72 -9.07
N TYR A 112 1.64 4.82 -8.53
CA TYR A 112 2.91 4.40 -9.13
C TYR A 112 2.77 3.15 -10.02
N ALA A 113 1.99 2.16 -9.59
CA ALA A 113 1.82 0.88 -10.29
C ALA A 113 0.59 0.80 -11.18
N GLY A 114 -0.47 1.56 -10.89
CA GLY A 114 -1.76 1.41 -11.55
C GLY A 114 -1.74 1.78 -13.03
N SER A 115 -2.74 1.34 -13.77
CA SER A 115 -3.01 1.73 -15.14
C SER A 115 -4.46 2.21 -15.26
N ILE A 116 -4.94 2.39 -16.49
CA ILE A 116 -6.37 2.68 -16.77
C ILE A 116 -7.29 1.69 -16.02
N LYS A 117 -6.84 0.44 -15.83
CA LYS A 117 -7.56 -0.60 -15.07
C LYS A 117 -7.89 -0.18 -13.64
N SER A 118 -7.02 0.58 -12.98
CA SER A 118 -7.19 1.04 -11.59
C SER A 118 -8.17 2.21 -11.44
N LEU A 119 -8.44 2.99 -12.48
CA LEU A 119 -9.25 4.21 -12.40
C LEU A 119 -10.67 3.98 -11.84
N PRO A 120 -11.45 2.96 -12.28
CA PRO A 120 -12.78 2.72 -11.75
C PRO A 120 -12.77 2.37 -10.26
N TYR A 121 -11.70 1.73 -9.77
CA TYR A 121 -11.54 1.37 -8.36
C TYR A 121 -11.27 2.62 -7.51
N LEU A 122 -10.39 3.51 -7.98
CA LEU A 122 -10.11 4.78 -7.32
C LEU A 122 -11.37 5.66 -7.24
N GLN A 123 -12.13 5.76 -8.34
CA GLN A 123 -13.42 6.46 -8.36
C GLN A 123 -14.43 5.86 -7.39
N LYS A 124 -14.55 4.52 -7.36
CA LYS A 124 -15.45 3.82 -6.43
C LYS A 124 -15.08 4.11 -4.98
N ILE A 125 -13.78 4.09 -4.64
CA ILE A 125 -13.30 4.39 -3.28
C ILE A 125 -13.57 5.85 -2.91
N ALA A 126 -13.19 6.80 -3.78
CA ALA A 126 -13.42 8.22 -3.53
C ALA A 126 -14.92 8.51 -3.28
N ASN A 127 -15.81 7.91 -4.07
CA ASN A 127 -17.25 8.04 -3.89
C ASN A 127 -17.75 7.39 -2.59
N GLN A 128 -17.26 6.19 -2.26
CA GLN A 128 -17.63 5.48 -1.03
C GLN A 128 -17.21 6.26 0.23
N PHE A 129 -16.08 6.96 0.17
CA PHE A 129 -15.50 7.72 1.27
C PHE A 129 -15.50 9.23 1.02
N LYS A 130 -16.50 9.75 0.31
CA LYS A 130 -16.57 11.17 -0.10
C LYS A 130 -16.45 12.16 1.06
N ASP A 131 -16.86 11.78 2.26
CA ASP A 131 -16.78 12.64 3.46
C ASP A 131 -15.42 12.53 4.19
N LYS A 132 -14.45 11.81 3.61
CA LYS A 132 -13.11 11.59 4.14
C LYS A 132 -12.09 12.21 3.19
N GLU A 133 -11.83 13.50 3.37
CA GLU A 133 -10.93 14.30 2.54
C GLU A 133 -9.57 13.61 2.28
N ALA A 134 -8.96 13.02 3.31
CA ALA A 134 -7.68 12.33 3.16
C ALA A 134 -7.70 11.15 2.16
N ILE A 135 -8.84 10.46 2.03
CA ILE A 135 -9.02 9.36 1.07
C ILE A 135 -9.30 9.93 -0.32
N VAL A 136 -10.20 10.92 -0.41
CA VAL A 136 -10.53 11.57 -1.68
C VAL A 136 -9.28 12.17 -2.32
N ASN A 137 -8.47 12.89 -1.55
CA ASN A 137 -7.24 13.53 -2.03
C ASN A 137 -6.22 12.52 -2.56
N ILE A 138 -6.00 11.40 -1.85
CA ILE A 138 -5.05 10.39 -2.33
C ILE A 138 -5.58 9.61 -3.54
N CYS A 139 -6.90 9.37 -3.62
CA CYS A 139 -7.53 8.78 -4.81
C CYS A 139 -7.43 9.72 -6.02
N GLN A 140 -7.65 11.02 -5.84
CA GLN A 140 -7.47 12.03 -6.89
C GLN A 140 -6.01 12.09 -7.35
N PHE A 141 -5.06 12.16 -6.42
CA PHE A 141 -3.64 12.10 -6.74
C PHE A 141 -3.29 10.86 -7.58
N ALA A 142 -3.74 9.67 -7.15
CA ALA A 142 -3.48 8.44 -7.88
C ALA A 142 -4.12 8.45 -9.27
N PHE A 143 -5.35 8.95 -9.39
CA PHE A 143 -6.09 9.06 -10.63
C PHE A 143 -5.35 9.97 -11.64
N GLU A 144 -4.98 11.17 -11.22
CA GLU A 144 -4.23 12.13 -12.05
C GLU A 144 -2.88 11.58 -12.50
N ARG A 145 -2.16 10.89 -11.60
CA ARG A 145 -0.87 10.27 -11.92
C ARG A 145 -1.00 9.20 -12.98
N ILE A 146 -2.03 8.35 -12.90
CA ILE A 146 -2.32 7.35 -13.93
C ILE A 146 -2.68 8.05 -15.24
N CYS A 147 -3.66 8.94 -15.24
CA CYS A 147 -4.08 9.62 -16.47
C CYS A 147 -2.95 10.38 -17.16
N SER A 148 -2.09 11.06 -16.40
CA SER A 148 -0.91 11.75 -16.93
C SER A 148 0.08 10.78 -17.58
N ARG A 149 0.34 9.62 -16.97
CA ARG A 149 1.22 8.58 -17.53
C ARG A 149 0.64 7.95 -18.79
N GLU A 150 -0.68 7.77 -18.83
CA GLU A 150 -1.41 7.15 -19.94
C GLU A 150 -1.79 8.15 -21.06
N GLY A 151 -1.44 9.43 -20.92
CA GLY A 151 -1.75 10.47 -21.91
C GLY A 151 -3.24 10.80 -22.04
N MET A 152 -4.02 10.55 -20.99
CA MET A 152 -5.45 10.86 -20.94
C MET A 152 -5.66 12.33 -20.59
N LEU A 153 -6.64 12.97 -21.24
CA LEU A 153 -7.10 14.30 -20.84
C LEU A 153 -7.88 14.16 -19.52
N VAL A 154 -7.36 14.78 -18.46
CA VAL A 154 -8.03 14.83 -17.15
C VAL A 154 -8.91 16.07 -17.15
N ASP A 155 -10.23 15.88 -17.06
CA ASP A 155 -11.09 16.95 -16.58
C ASP A 155 -10.82 17.11 -15.08
N SER A 156 -10.48 18.32 -14.64
CA SER A 156 -10.04 18.59 -13.26
C SER A 156 -11.10 18.31 -12.19
N ASP A 157 -12.33 17.97 -12.60
CA ASP A 157 -13.50 17.78 -11.73
C ASP A 157 -14.01 16.33 -11.63
N VAL A 158 -13.27 15.31 -12.09
CA VAL A 158 -13.79 13.93 -12.12
C VAL A 158 -14.07 13.33 -10.72
N LEU A 159 -13.41 13.82 -9.66
CA LEU A 159 -13.70 13.43 -8.26
C LEU A 159 -14.03 14.61 -7.33
N SER A 160 -14.14 15.84 -7.85
CA SER A 160 -14.44 17.02 -7.04
C SER A 160 -15.95 17.13 -6.78
N TYR A 161 -16.28 17.57 -5.57
CA TYR A 161 -17.62 17.58 -5.00
C TYR A 161 -18.68 18.26 -5.89
N SER A 162 -19.79 17.55 -6.14
CA SER A 162 -21.08 18.23 -6.22
C SER A 162 -21.38 18.78 -4.81
N VAL A 163 -21.29 20.10 -4.67
CA VAL A 163 -21.66 20.87 -3.48
C VAL A 163 -23.10 20.54 -3.05
#